data_AF-A0A2P2IED1-F1
#
_entry.id   AF-A0A2P2IED1-F1
#
_cell.length_a   1.000
_cell.length_b   1.000
_cell.length_c   1.000
_cell.angle_alpha   90.00
_cell.angle_beta   90.00
_cell.angle_gamma   90.00
#
_symmetry.space_group_name_H-M   'P 1'
#
loop_
_entity.id
_entity.type
_entity.pdbx_description
1 polymer ?
#
loop_
_entity_poly.entity_id
_entity_poly.type
_entity_poly.pdbx_seq_one_letter_code
_entity_poly.pdbx_strand_id
1 'polypeptide(L)'
;NALYNSLKIDVPLRDALIITLRKMLFSRNVDSRVVAVRGFLLLLRQLRVVGALPSSQASLSFSSALSQISCTAQVHSEVSTNRNQTLCFELLGVLRRCFSQQHQVRSALYAGLYDVCRVNPKLCPNILSLLHQHLTGFIDLRPDTLNPVVLKKTVQVHGDTATLQEPLGNLLGCLSACKVYYERKRAESSDASRALDDD
;
A
#
# COMPACT_ATOMS: atom_id res chain seq x y z
N ASN A 1 4.14 12.30 17.04
CA ASN A 1 5.23 13.09 16.41
C ASN A 1 6.63 12.84 16.99
N ALA A 2 6.82 12.42 18.24
CA ALA A 2 8.16 12.10 18.76
C ALA A 2 8.83 10.88 18.05
N LEU A 3 8.07 9.81 17.77
CA LEU A 3 8.56 8.64 17.05
C LEU A 3 8.96 8.91 15.59
N TYR A 4 8.53 10.05 15.03
CA TYR A 4 8.76 10.39 13.61
C TYR A 4 10.24 10.63 13.30
N ASN A 5 10.98 11.25 14.22
CA ASN A 5 12.41 11.51 14.02
C ASN A 5 13.26 10.28 14.38
N SER A 6 12.88 9.50 15.38
CA SER A 6 13.64 8.32 15.82
C SER A 6 13.62 7.17 14.81
N LEU A 7 12.51 6.97 14.09
CA LEU A 7 12.39 5.90 13.08
C LEU A 7 13.25 6.13 11.82
N LYS A 8 13.67 7.38 11.56
CA LYS A 8 14.63 7.69 10.51
C LYS A 8 16.08 7.38 10.92
N ILE A 9 16.36 7.33 12.23
CA ILE A 9 17.71 7.34 12.78
C ILE A 9 18.10 5.97 13.35
N ASP A 10 17.15 5.18 13.86
CA ASP A 10 17.43 3.89 14.52
C ASP A 10 16.83 2.69 13.74
N VAL A 11 17.70 2.02 12.96
CA VAL A 11 17.36 0.83 12.16
C VAL A 11 16.89 -0.35 13.03
N PRO A 12 17.59 -0.74 14.12
CA PRO A 12 17.11 -1.75 15.07
C PRO A 12 15.69 -1.50 15.59
N LEU A 13 15.37 -0.26 15.99
CA LEU A 13 14.03 0.09 16.48
C LEU A 13 12.97 -0.09 15.39
N ARG A 14 13.27 0.34 14.16
CA ARG A 14 12.37 0.16 13.01
C ARG A 14 12.13 -1.32 12.73
N ASP A 15 13.17 -2.14 12.75
CA ASP A 15 13.06 -3.57 12.43
C ASP A 15 12.29 -4.32 13.54
N ALA A 16 12.53 -3.98 14.82
CA ALA A 16 11.74 -4.47 15.96
C ALA A 16 10.25 -4.07 15.85
N LEU A 17 9.98 -2.84 15.41
CA LEU A 17 8.62 -2.36 15.15
C LEU A 17 7.97 -3.15 14.02
N ILE A 18 8.65 -3.36 12.89
CA ILE A 18 8.13 -4.14 11.75
C ILE A 18 7.77 -5.57 12.20
N ILE A 19 8.64 -6.23 12.97
CA ILE A 19 8.38 -7.56 13.51
C ILE A 19 7.14 -7.55 14.41
N THR A 20 7.02 -6.56 15.29
CA THR A 20 5.88 -6.43 16.20
C THR A 20 4.57 -6.21 15.44
N LEU A 21 4.56 -5.29 14.47
CA LEU A 21 3.39 -5.04 13.62
C LEU A 21 3.02 -6.29 12.80
N ARG A 22 4.00 -7.04 12.28
CA ARG A 22 3.75 -8.31 11.58
C ARG A 22 3.05 -9.31 12.50
N LYS A 23 3.50 -9.45 13.75
CA LYS A 23 2.84 -10.32 14.75
C LYS A 23 1.41 -9.85 15.04
N MET A 24 1.19 -8.54 15.17
CA MET A 24 -0.13 -7.97 15.42
C MET A 24 -1.13 -8.25 14.29
N LEU A 25 -0.70 -8.35 13.02
CA LEU A 25 -1.58 -8.75 11.92
C LEU A 25 -2.14 -10.17 12.05
N PHE A 26 -1.53 -11.04 12.85
CA PHE A 26 -2.03 -12.39 13.12
C PHE A 26 -2.82 -12.47 14.44
N SER A 27 -3.04 -11.35 15.12
CA SER A 27 -3.83 -11.33 16.34
C SER A 27 -5.28 -11.75 16.08
N ARG A 28 -5.90 -12.42 17.06
CA ARG A 28 -7.34 -12.71 17.06
C ARG A 28 -8.17 -11.43 17.23
N ASN A 29 -7.61 -10.43 17.90
CA ASN A 29 -8.26 -9.14 18.09
C ASN A 29 -8.16 -8.28 16.82
N VAL A 30 -9.31 -7.89 16.29
CA VAL A 30 -9.44 -7.04 15.08
C VAL A 30 -8.77 -5.68 15.29
N ASP A 31 -8.90 -5.10 16.48
CA ASP A 31 -8.33 -3.78 16.79
C ASP A 31 -6.80 -3.82 16.74
N SER A 32 -6.18 -4.91 17.23
CA SER A 32 -4.75 -5.14 17.11
C SER A 32 -4.31 -5.18 15.64
N ARG A 33 -5.10 -5.82 14.76
CA ARG A 33 -4.81 -5.87 13.32
C ARG A 33 -5.00 -4.50 12.66
N VAL A 34 -6.02 -3.73 13.06
CA VAL A 34 -6.25 -2.35 12.60
C VAL A 34 -5.07 -1.45 13.00
N VAL A 35 -4.59 -1.56 14.25
CA VAL A 35 -3.39 -0.83 14.72
C VAL A 35 -2.17 -1.22 13.89
N ALA A 36 -1.99 -2.51 13.59
CA ALA A 36 -0.88 -2.98 12.76
C ALA A 36 -0.90 -2.36 11.36
N VAL A 37 -2.05 -2.34 10.69
CA VAL A 37 -2.21 -1.71 9.36
C VAL A 37 -1.88 -0.23 9.42
N ARG A 38 -2.38 0.51 10.42
CA ARG A 38 -2.05 1.93 10.61
C ARG A 38 -0.55 2.14 10.81
N GLY A 39 0.11 1.25 11.56
CA GLY A 39 1.56 1.26 11.74
C GLY A 39 2.33 1.06 10.44
N PHE A 40 1.94 0.09 9.61
CA PHE A 40 2.57 -0.12 8.30
C PHE A 40 2.37 1.05 7.34
N LEU A 41 1.17 1.65 7.32
CA LEU A 41 0.89 2.85 6.53
C LEU A 41 1.75 4.04 6.99
N LEU A 42 1.96 4.18 8.30
CA LEU A 42 2.86 5.21 8.84
C LEU A 42 4.31 4.98 8.42
N LEU A 43 4.80 3.73 8.47
CA LEU A 43 6.14 3.37 8.00
C LEU A 43 6.32 3.69 6.52
N LEU A 44 5.34 3.32 5.69
CA LEU A 44 5.35 3.65 4.27
C LEU A 44 5.40 5.16 4.02
N ARG A 45 4.72 5.99 4.83
CA ARG A 45 4.79 7.46 4.71
C ARG A 45 6.15 8.03 5.14
N GLN A 46 6.92 7.32 5.95
CA GLN A 46 8.22 7.78 6.43
C GLN A 46 9.38 7.37 5.52
N LEU A 47 9.26 6.19 4.89
CA LEU A 47 10.26 5.64 3.97
C LEU A 47 10.06 6.19 2.56
N ARG A 48 10.75 7.28 2.21
CA ARG A 48 10.66 7.84 0.86
C ARG A 48 11.48 7.04 -0.14
N VAL A 49 10.87 6.73 -1.27
CA VAL A 49 11.56 6.12 -2.43
C VAL A 49 12.10 7.24 -3.33
N VAL A 50 13.41 7.45 -3.29
CA VAL A 50 14.14 8.39 -4.17
C VAL A 50 14.71 7.58 -5.37
N GLY A 51 14.95 8.18 -6.54
CA GLY A 51 15.43 7.44 -7.75
C GLY A 51 14.36 6.90 -8.73
N ALA A 52 14.70 6.80 -10.02
CA ALA A 52 13.83 6.28 -11.07
C ALA A 52 13.68 4.75 -10.94
N LEU A 53 12.48 4.21 -11.12
CA LEU A 53 12.28 2.75 -11.11
C LEU A 53 12.67 2.17 -12.47
N PRO A 54 13.42 1.05 -12.53
CA PRO A 54 13.40 0.21 -13.72
C PRO A 54 11.99 -0.37 -13.87
N SER A 55 11.36 -0.10 -15.01
CA SER A 55 9.95 -0.39 -15.32
C SER A 55 9.55 -1.89 -15.31
N SER A 56 10.45 -2.80 -14.99
CA SER A 56 10.34 -4.20 -15.45
C SER A 56 10.34 -5.27 -14.36
N GLN A 57 10.33 -4.93 -13.06
CA GLN A 57 10.32 -5.96 -11.99
C GLN A 57 9.00 -6.03 -11.21
N ALA A 58 7.87 -6.06 -11.92
CA ALA A 58 6.54 -6.32 -11.34
C ALA A 58 6.33 -7.79 -10.89
N SER A 59 7.40 -8.60 -10.86
CA SER A 59 7.35 -10.06 -10.68
C SER A 59 8.39 -10.53 -9.65
N LEU A 60 8.40 -10.01 -8.42
CA LEU A 60 9.27 -10.55 -7.37
C LEU A 60 8.50 -11.49 -6.45
N SER A 61 8.89 -12.76 -6.50
CA SER A 61 8.44 -13.84 -5.64
C SER A 61 8.88 -13.61 -4.19
N PHE A 62 7.94 -13.69 -3.26
CA PHE A 62 8.00 -13.11 -1.90
C PHE A 62 8.72 -13.95 -0.83
N SER A 63 9.54 -14.94 -1.16
CA SER A 63 9.83 -16.00 -0.18
C SER A 63 11.14 -15.95 0.60
N SER A 64 12.19 -15.20 0.22
CA SER A 64 13.51 -15.42 0.84
C SER A 64 14.48 -14.23 0.79
N ALA A 65 14.25 -13.13 1.53
CA ALA A 65 15.15 -11.96 1.50
C ALA A 65 15.71 -11.54 2.87
N LEU A 66 15.77 -12.43 3.87
CA LEU A 66 16.23 -12.05 5.22
C LEU A 66 17.69 -12.40 5.59
N SER A 67 18.55 -12.87 4.66
CA SER A 67 19.86 -13.44 5.08
C SER A 67 21.12 -13.01 4.33
N GLN A 68 21.14 -11.90 3.58
CA GLN A 68 22.36 -11.50 2.86
C GLN A 68 22.53 -9.99 2.77
N ILE A 69 22.97 -9.30 3.83
CA ILE A 69 23.69 -8.03 3.67
C ILE A 69 24.81 -7.93 4.71
N SER A 70 25.97 -8.45 4.33
CA SER A 70 27.28 -8.16 4.95
C SER A 70 27.87 -6.86 4.36
N CYS A 71 28.43 -6.08 5.27
CA CYS A 71 29.40 -4.99 5.14
C CYS A 71 29.95 -4.61 3.75
N THR A 72 29.66 -3.39 3.28
CA THR A 72 30.65 -2.51 2.65
C THR A 72 30.35 -1.04 2.98
N ALA A 73 31.35 -0.33 3.47
CA ALA A 73 31.30 1.06 3.91
C ALA A 73 31.87 1.96 2.80
N GLN A 74 31.03 2.35 1.85
CA GLN A 74 31.12 3.54 0.99
C GLN A 74 29.87 3.50 0.08
N VAL A 75 29.26 4.65 -0.24
CA VAL A 75 27.93 4.80 -0.90
C VAL A 75 26.71 4.80 0.05
N HIS A 76 26.66 5.71 1.03
CA HIS A 76 25.53 5.79 1.98
C HIS A 76 24.19 6.28 1.36
N SER A 77 24.20 7.03 0.25
CA SER A 77 22.99 7.63 -0.34
C SER A 77 22.22 6.68 -1.29
N GLU A 78 22.91 6.05 -2.24
CA GLU A 78 22.25 5.19 -3.23
C GLU A 78 21.86 3.83 -2.63
N VAL A 79 22.69 3.29 -1.72
CA VAL A 79 22.39 2.05 -0.99
C VAL A 79 21.21 2.24 -0.05
N SER A 80 21.10 3.38 0.64
CA SER A 80 19.94 3.66 1.53
C SER A 80 18.64 3.87 0.74
N THR A 81 18.74 4.49 -0.43
CA THR A 81 17.61 4.69 -1.34
C THR A 81 17.06 3.35 -1.87
N ASN A 82 17.94 2.45 -2.32
CA ASN A 82 17.57 1.13 -2.82
C ASN A 82 17.00 0.23 -1.69
N ARG A 83 17.56 0.32 -0.48
CA ARG A 83 17.03 -0.38 0.71
C ARG A 83 15.62 0.07 1.08
N ASN A 84 15.35 1.38 1.07
CA ASN A 84 14.03 1.91 1.36
C ASN A 84 13.01 1.47 0.29
N GLN A 85 13.42 1.39 -0.97
CA GLN A 85 12.59 0.88 -2.05
C GLN A 85 12.17 -0.57 -1.81
N THR A 86 13.14 -1.48 -1.63
CA THR A 86 12.87 -2.91 -1.36
C THR A 86 11.97 -3.08 -0.14
N LEU A 87 12.26 -2.35 0.94
CA LEU A 87 11.44 -2.38 2.15
C LEU A 87 10.00 -1.90 1.89
N CYS A 88 9.80 -0.80 1.16
CA CYS A 88 8.47 -0.33 0.80
C CYS A 88 7.67 -1.38 0.02
N PHE A 89 8.31 -2.11 -0.91
CA PHE A 89 7.66 -3.19 -1.65
C PHE A 89 7.31 -4.39 -0.77
N GLU A 90 8.19 -4.77 0.16
CA GLU A 90 7.86 -5.80 1.15
C GLU A 90 6.65 -5.40 2.01
N LEU A 91 6.62 -4.15 2.47
CA LEU A 91 5.51 -3.63 3.25
C LEU A 91 4.20 -3.60 2.43
N LEU A 92 4.25 -3.23 1.15
CA LEU A 92 3.11 -3.35 0.24
C LEU A 92 2.65 -4.81 0.09
N GLY A 93 3.58 -5.77 0.01
CA GLY A 93 3.28 -7.20 0.00
C GLY A 93 2.58 -7.68 1.27
N VAL A 94 2.97 -7.15 2.44
CA VAL A 94 2.26 -7.39 3.71
C VAL A 94 0.85 -6.79 3.67
N LEU A 95 0.71 -5.53 3.21
CA LEU A 95 -0.59 -4.87 3.10
C LEU A 95 -1.52 -5.56 2.10
N ARG A 96 -1.01 -6.20 1.04
CA ARG A 96 -1.81 -7.03 0.12
C ARG A 96 -2.60 -8.11 0.84
N ARG A 97 -2.06 -8.71 1.91
CA ARG A 97 -2.78 -9.73 2.70
C ARG A 97 -3.91 -9.14 3.56
N CYS A 98 -3.89 -7.83 3.82
CA CYS A 98 -4.93 -7.16 4.61
C CYS A 98 -6.27 -7.07 3.86
N PHE A 99 -6.26 -7.16 2.52
CA PHE A 99 -7.46 -7.26 1.69
C PHE A 99 -8.26 -8.56 1.92
N SER A 100 -7.64 -9.60 2.47
CA SER A 100 -8.32 -10.86 2.83
C SER A 100 -8.81 -10.88 4.28
N GLN A 101 -8.60 -9.81 5.05
CA GLN A 101 -9.04 -9.71 6.44
C GLN A 101 -10.44 -9.10 6.56
N GLN A 102 -10.98 -9.02 7.79
CA GLN A 102 -12.30 -8.47 8.07
C GLN A 102 -12.44 -6.99 7.62
N HIS A 103 -13.69 -6.55 7.43
CA HIS A 103 -14.03 -5.25 6.87
C HIS A 103 -13.41 -4.06 7.63
N GLN A 104 -13.20 -4.15 8.94
CA GLN A 104 -12.57 -3.10 9.74
C GLN A 104 -11.11 -2.88 9.33
N VAL A 105 -10.38 -3.97 9.07
CA VAL A 105 -8.98 -3.93 8.64
C VAL A 105 -8.88 -3.36 7.22
N ARG A 106 -9.77 -3.80 6.32
CA ARG A 106 -9.89 -3.24 4.96
C ARG A 106 -10.19 -1.74 4.99
N SER A 107 -11.12 -1.32 5.83
CA SER A 107 -11.48 0.10 6.01
C SER A 107 -10.28 0.92 6.47
N ALA A 108 -9.51 0.42 7.44
CA ALA A 108 -8.29 1.08 7.91
C ALA A 108 -7.20 1.16 6.83
N LEU A 109 -7.10 0.14 5.98
CA LEU A 109 -6.18 0.13 4.85
C LEU A 109 -6.57 1.23 3.84
N TYR A 110 -7.83 1.26 3.39
CA TYR A 110 -8.32 2.24 2.42
C TYR A 110 -8.19 3.68 2.92
N ALA A 111 -8.43 3.90 4.21
CA ALA A 111 -8.34 5.23 4.81
C ALA A 111 -6.92 5.84 4.73
N GLY A 112 -5.86 5.04 4.68
CA GLY A 112 -4.49 5.57 4.68
C GLY A 112 -3.69 5.37 3.39
N LEU A 113 -4.13 4.53 2.46
CA LEU A 113 -3.39 4.30 1.20
C LEU A 113 -3.26 5.58 0.36
N TYR A 114 -4.28 6.44 0.35
CA TYR A 114 -4.22 7.72 -0.37
C TYR A 114 -3.10 8.64 0.16
N ASP A 115 -2.94 8.72 1.48
CA ASP A 115 -1.85 9.51 2.08
C ASP A 115 -0.47 8.95 1.74
N VAL A 116 -0.34 7.62 1.61
CA VAL A 116 0.90 7.00 1.12
C VAL A 116 1.20 7.45 -0.30
N CYS A 117 0.22 7.45 -1.21
CA CYS A 117 0.40 7.95 -2.57
C CYS A 117 0.85 9.40 -2.62
N ARG A 118 0.27 10.26 -1.77
CA ARG A 118 0.63 11.68 -1.68
C ARG A 118 2.07 11.90 -1.23
N VAL A 119 2.53 11.14 -0.24
CA VAL A 119 3.89 11.28 0.29
C VAL A 119 4.93 10.57 -0.59
N ASN A 120 4.54 9.46 -1.21
CA ASN A 120 5.38 8.61 -2.05
C ASN A 120 4.71 8.34 -3.42
N PRO A 121 4.76 9.31 -4.37
CA PRO A 121 4.10 9.18 -5.66
C PRO A 121 4.50 7.93 -6.46
N LYS A 122 5.75 7.47 -6.30
CA LYS A 122 6.28 6.28 -6.97
C LYS A 122 5.64 4.96 -6.54
N LEU A 123 5.02 4.92 -5.35
CA LEU A 123 4.27 3.75 -4.90
C LEU A 123 2.84 3.75 -5.45
N CYS A 124 2.36 4.89 -5.96
CA CYS A 124 0.99 5.04 -6.43
C CYS A 124 0.58 4.04 -7.52
N PRO A 125 1.40 3.74 -8.56
CA PRO A 125 1.07 2.69 -9.55
C PRO A 125 0.83 1.32 -8.91
N ASN A 126 1.67 0.94 -7.93
CA ASN A 126 1.55 -0.33 -7.23
C ASN A 126 0.30 -0.38 -6.35
N ILE A 127 0.01 0.72 -5.64
CA ILE A 127 -1.20 0.85 -4.83
C ILE A 127 -2.46 0.80 -5.70
N LEU A 128 -2.47 1.50 -6.84
CA LEU A 128 -3.57 1.44 -7.82
C LEU A 128 -3.77 0.02 -8.36
N SER A 129 -2.68 -0.68 -8.68
CA SER A 129 -2.73 -2.09 -9.12
C SER A 129 -3.37 -2.99 -8.05
N LEU A 130 -2.96 -2.86 -6.78
CA LEU A 130 -3.54 -3.63 -5.67
C LEU A 130 -5.03 -3.35 -5.49
N LEU A 131 -5.43 -2.07 -5.48
CA LEU A 131 -6.82 -1.66 -5.34
C LEU A 131 -7.68 -2.16 -6.50
N HIS A 132 -7.16 -2.07 -7.74
CA HIS A 132 -7.85 -2.56 -8.93
C HIS A 132 -8.00 -4.08 -8.91
N GLN A 133 -6.94 -4.83 -8.62
CA GLN A 133 -6.99 -6.29 -8.49
C GLN A 133 -7.98 -6.75 -7.43
N HIS A 134 -8.13 -6.01 -6.33
CA HIS A 134 -9.14 -6.32 -5.33
C HIS A 134 -10.55 -6.00 -5.82
N LEU A 135 -10.75 -4.84 -6.46
CA LEU A 135 -12.04 -4.40 -6.98
C LEU A 135 -12.66 -5.38 -8.00
N THR A 136 -11.84 -5.96 -8.89
CA THR A 136 -12.33 -6.93 -9.89
C THR A 136 -13.00 -8.15 -9.26
N GLY A 137 -12.71 -8.46 -7.99
CA GLY A 137 -13.40 -9.50 -7.24
C GLY A 137 -14.88 -9.19 -6.95
N PHE A 138 -15.28 -7.91 -6.98
CA PHE A 138 -16.61 -7.43 -6.56
C PHE A 138 -17.44 -6.84 -7.68
N ILE A 139 -16.87 -6.67 -8.87
CA ILE A 139 -17.53 -6.07 -10.03
C ILE A 139 -17.70 -7.11 -11.14
N ASP A 140 -18.92 -7.21 -11.67
CA ASP A 140 -19.28 -8.01 -12.85
C ASP A 140 -19.61 -7.06 -14.00
N LEU A 141 -18.79 -7.11 -15.05
CA LEU A 141 -18.90 -6.22 -16.22
C LEU A 141 -19.50 -6.92 -17.44
N ARG A 142 -20.12 -8.09 -17.27
CA ARG A 142 -20.78 -8.77 -18.38
C ARG A 142 -22.01 -7.96 -18.85
N PRO A 143 -22.25 -7.84 -20.17
CA PRO A 143 -23.24 -6.92 -20.74
C PRO A 143 -24.70 -7.23 -20.36
N ASP A 144 -24.96 -8.45 -19.90
CA ASP A 144 -26.25 -8.96 -19.43
C ASP A 144 -26.54 -8.65 -17.94
N THR A 145 -25.59 -8.05 -17.22
CA THR A 145 -25.70 -7.83 -15.78
C THR A 145 -26.39 -6.51 -15.45
N LEU A 146 -27.56 -6.57 -14.79
CA LEU A 146 -28.32 -5.40 -14.33
C LEU A 146 -27.61 -4.56 -13.26
N ASN A 147 -26.88 -5.21 -12.34
CA ASN A 147 -26.12 -4.53 -11.29
C ASN A 147 -24.66 -5.00 -11.34
N PRO A 148 -23.71 -4.10 -11.65
CA PRO A 148 -22.31 -4.48 -11.74
C PRO A 148 -21.72 -4.89 -10.38
N VAL A 149 -22.36 -4.56 -9.25
CA VAL A 149 -21.86 -4.92 -7.92
C VAL A 149 -22.34 -6.32 -7.51
N VAL A 150 -21.39 -7.21 -7.22
CA VAL A 150 -21.66 -8.56 -6.71
C VAL A 150 -21.95 -8.51 -5.21
N LEU A 151 -23.18 -8.14 -4.84
CA LEU A 151 -23.59 -7.88 -3.45
C LEU A 151 -23.28 -9.03 -2.47
N LYS A 152 -23.43 -10.28 -2.91
CA LYS A 152 -23.13 -11.49 -2.11
C LYS A 152 -21.68 -11.59 -1.61
N LYS A 153 -20.76 -10.84 -2.22
CA LYS A 153 -19.35 -10.73 -1.77
C LYS A 153 -19.11 -9.54 -0.84
N THR A 154 -20.05 -8.61 -0.77
CA THR A 154 -19.94 -7.37 0.01
C THR A 154 -20.66 -7.43 1.34
N VAL A 155 -21.75 -8.19 1.43
CA VAL A 155 -22.57 -8.36 2.63
C VAL A 155 -22.86 -9.84 2.81
N GLN A 156 -22.79 -10.31 4.04
CA GLN A 156 -23.17 -11.67 4.42
C GLN A 156 -24.39 -11.60 5.34
N VAL A 157 -25.46 -12.29 4.95
CA VAL A 157 -26.72 -12.35 5.70
C VAL A 157 -26.78 -13.67 6.46
N HIS A 158 -27.06 -13.60 7.76
CA HIS A 158 -27.28 -14.74 8.64
C HIS A 158 -28.61 -14.55 9.38
N GLY A 159 -29.66 -15.23 8.90
CA GLY A 159 -31.03 -15.01 9.39
C GLY A 159 -31.43 -13.55 9.23
N ASP A 160 -31.81 -12.90 10.33
CA ASP A 160 -32.26 -11.50 10.36
C ASP A 160 -31.09 -10.50 10.49
N THR A 161 -29.84 -10.98 10.52
CA THR A 161 -28.66 -10.11 10.66
C THR A 161 -27.89 -10.01 9.36
N ALA A 162 -27.50 -8.78 9.00
CA ALA A 162 -26.61 -8.51 7.88
C ALA A 162 -25.26 -7.99 8.40
N THR A 163 -24.17 -8.60 7.94
CA THR A 163 -22.81 -8.23 8.31
C THR A 163 -22.05 -7.74 7.08
N LEU A 164 -21.41 -6.59 7.20
CA LEU A 164 -20.58 -6.04 6.12
C LEU A 164 -19.30 -6.89 5.99
N GLN A 165 -19.01 -7.34 4.77
CA GLN A 165 -17.77 -8.06 4.46
C GLN A 165 -16.80 -7.15 3.72
N GLU A 166 -17.25 -6.46 2.68
CA GLU A 166 -16.42 -5.54 1.90
C GLU A 166 -16.98 -4.12 2.01
N PRO A 167 -16.23 -3.16 2.58
CA PRO A 167 -16.62 -1.75 2.60
C PRO A 167 -16.37 -1.13 1.22
N LEU A 168 -17.18 -1.54 0.23
CA LEU A 168 -16.96 -1.22 -1.19
C LEU A 168 -16.91 0.29 -1.47
N GLY A 169 -17.69 1.10 -0.74
CA GLY A 169 -17.62 2.56 -0.83
C GLY A 169 -16.25 3.12 -0.46
N ASN A 170 -15.61 2.58 0.58
CA ASN A 170 -14.26 2.97 0.99
C ASN A 170 -13.21 2.55 -0.05
N LEU A 171 -13.36 1.36 -0.64
CA LEU A 171 -12.49 0.87 -1.71
C LEU A 171 -12.55 1.78 -2.94
N LEU A 172 -13.76 2.07 -3.42
CA LEU A 172 -13.99 2.94 -4.58
C LEU A 172 -13.51 4.37 -4.33
N GLY A 173 -13.79 4.91 -3.15
CA GLY A 173 -13.32 6.23 -2.74
C GLY A 173 -11.79 6.31 -2.73
N CYS A 174 -11.12 5.32 -2.14
CA CYS A 174 -9.66 5.25 -2.13
C CYS A 174 -9.08 5.11 -3.55
N LEU A 175 -9.64 4.22 -4.39
CA LEU A 175 -9.20 4.02 -5.77
C LEU A 175 -9.35 5.30 -6.59
N SER A 176 -10.51 5.95 -6.50
CA SER A 176 -10.78 7.22 -7.19
C SER A 176 -9.80 8.31 -6.76
N ALA A 177 -9.62 8.52 -5.45
CA ALA A 177 -8.70 9.53 -4.93
C ALA A 177 -7.25 9.28 -5.39
N CYS A 178 -6.77 8.03 -5.30
CA CYS A 178 -5.44 7.64 -5.79
C CYS A 178 -5.30 7.87 -7.30
N LYS A 179 -6.33 7.52 -8.08
CA LYS A 179 -6.30 7.63 -9.55
C LYS A 179 -6.23 9.09 -9.99
N VAL A 180 -7.13 9.93 -9.46
CA VAL A 180 -7.14 11.37 -9.75
C VAL A 180 -5.80 12.02 -9.39
N TYR A 181 -5.22 11.65 -8.25
CA TYR A 181 -3.90 12.14 -7.85
C TYR A 181 -2.80 11.69 -8.82
N TYR A 182 -2.80 10.42 -9.22
CA TYR A 182 -1.80 9.88 -10.14
C TYR A 182 -1.84 10.54 -11.52
N GLU A 183 -3.04 10.72 -12.07
CA GLU A 183 -3.24 11.37 -13.37
C GLU A 183 -2.76 12.83 -13.35
N ARG A 184 -3.09 13.58 -12.30
CA ARG A 184 -2.59 14.95 -12.12
C ARG A 184 -1.06 15.00 -12.06
N LYS A 185 -0.44 14.13 -11.25
CA LYS A 185 1.02 14.09 -11.12
C LYS A 185 1.71 13.71 -12.42
N ARG A 186 1.10 12.83 -13.21
CA ARG A 186 1.60 12.42 -14.52
C ARG A 186 1.52 13.57 -15.54
N ALA A 187 0.42 14.33 -15.55
CA ALA A 187 0.28 15.51 -16.40
C ALA A 187 1.34 16.56 -16.09
N GLU A 188 1.55 16.90 -14.81
CA GLU A 188 2.59 17.83 -14.36
C GLU A 188 3.99 17.43 -14.84
N SER A 189 4.32 16.13 -14.81
CA SER A 189 5.62 15.65 -15.29
C SER A 189 5.79 15.73 -16.81
N SER A 190 4.70 15.57 -17.58
CA SER A 190 4.71 15.66 -19.03
C SER A 190 4.82 17.11 -19.52
N ASP A 191 4.20 18.05 -18.82
CA ASP A 191 4.32 19.48 -19.13
C ASP A 191 5.72 20.02 -18.78
N ALA A 192 6.29 19.56 -17.66
CA ALA A 192 7.67 19.92 -17.27
C ALA A 192 8.73 19.43 -18.25
N SER A 193 8.55 18.26 -18.88
CA SER A 193 9.47 17.77 -19.91
C SER A 193 9.39 18.58 -21.20
N ARG A 194 8.19 19.05 -21.60
CA ARG A 194 8.01 19.85 -22.82
C ARG A 194 8.63 21.24 -22.70
N ALA A 195 8.56 21.84 -21.52
CA ALA A 195 9.14 23.16 -21.26
C ALA A 195 10.69 23.19 -21.29
N LEU A 196 11.35 22.03 -21.22
CA LEU A 196 12.82 21.92 -21.29
C LEU A 196 13.34 21.68 -22.72
N ASP A 197 12.46 21.31 -23.66
CA ASP A 197 12.81 21.06 -25.06
C ASP A 197 12.63 22.31 -25.95
N ASP A 198 12.02 23.39 -25.41
CA ASP A 198 11.71 24.65 -26.11
C ASP A 198 12.71 25.80 -25.81
N ASP A 199 13.77 25.55 -25.02
CA ASP A 199 14.90 26.47 -24.75
C ASP A 199 16.21 25.98 -25.42
#